data_AF-A0A1I5WXB7-F1
#
_entry.id   AF-A0A1I5WXB7-F1
#
_cell.length_a   1.000
_cell.length_b   1.000
_cell.length_c   1.000
_cell.angle_alpha   90.00
_cell.angle_beta   90.00
_cell.angle_gamma   90.00
#
_symmetry.space_group_name_H-M   'P 1'
#
loop_
_entity.id
_entity.type
_entity.pdbx_description
1 polymer ?
#
loop_
_entity_poly.entity_id
_entity_poly.type
_entity_poly.pdbx_seq_one_letter_code
_entity_poly.pdbx_strand_id
1 'polypeptide(L)'
;MIEPDHPQLSIGQQCKLLSIARSSYYYEPKGETEQNLGLMRQIDEQFLETPFFGVRQMTRHLRNDGNLVNEKRTRRLMRLMGLMPIYQKPNTSRPAKGHKTYPYLLRGLRVDRPNQVWCSDITYLPMRRGFLYLIAIMDWHTRKVLSWRISNTLEADFCPSRQICVANRLPGNGAKR
;
A
#
# COMPACT_ATOMS: atom_id res chain seq x y z
N MET A 1 -9.96 -3.26 45.03
CA MET A 1 -9.38 -1.91 45.19
C MET A 1 -8.07 -2.07 45.96
N ILE A 2 -7.01 -1.32 45.66
CA ILE A 2 -5.71 -1.41 46.38
C ILE A 2 -5.74 -0.40 47.52
N GLU A 3 -5.46 -0.83 48.74
CA GLU A 3 -5.48 -0.01 49.95
C GLU A 3 -4.05 0.18 50.50
N PRO A 4 -3.52 1.42 50.51
CA PRO A 4 -2.17 1.70 50.99
C PRO A 4 -1.95 1.31 52.46
N ASP A 5 -2.97 1.51 53.29
CA ASP A 5 -2.92 1.34 54.75
C ASP A 5 -3.37 -0.05 55.22
N HIS A 6 -3.38 -1.06 54.33
CA HIS A 6 -3.85 -2.39 54.68
C HIS A 6 -2.92 -3.04 55.73
N PRO A 7 -3.43 -3.46 56.90
CA PRO A 7 -2.61 -3.88 58.05
C PRO A 7 -1.86 -5.22 57.89
N GLN A 8 -2.00 -5.91 56.75
CA GLN A 8 -1.49 -7.28 56.55
C GLN A 8 -0.91 -7.52 55.15
N LEU A 9 -1.31 -6.73 54.15
CA LEU A 9 -0.94 -6.95 52.76
C LEU A 9 -0.22 -5.71 52.23
N SER A 10 1.03 -5.89 51.82
CA SER A 10 1.77 -4.82 51.12
C SER A 10 1.11 -4.48 49.78
N ILE A 11 1.29 -3.23 49.31
CA ILE A 11 0.85 -2.79 47.97
C ILE A 11 1.31 -3.77 46.88
N GLY A 12 2.52 -4.33 47.01
CA GLY A 12 3.03 -5.34 46.09
C GLY A 12 2.22 -6.65 46.07
N GLN A 13 1.80 -7.16 47.24
CA GLN A 13 0.96 -8.35 47.34
C GLN A 13 -0.45 -8.10 46.82
N GLN A 14 -1.03 -6.93 47.10
CA GLN A 14 -2.34 -6.55 46.59
C GLN A 14 -2.34 -6.43 45.06
N CYS A 15 -1.32 -5.79 44.47
CA CYS A 15 -1.11 -5.76 43.01
C CYS A 15 -0.98 -7.17 42.42
N LYS A 16 -0.25 -8.07 43.09
CA LYS A 16 -0.07 -9.46 42.65
C LYS A 16 -1.39 -10.25 42.69
N LEU A 17 -2.19 -10.10 43.74
CA LEU A 17 -3.52 -10.71 43.87
C LEU A 17 -4.48 -10.23 42.77
N LEU A 18 -4.41 -8.94 42.43
CA LEU A 18 -5.23 -8.34 41.38
C LEU A 18 -4.66 -8.54 39.97
N SER A 19 -3.52 -9.21 39.82
CA SER A 19 -2.81 -9.40 38.54
C SER A 19 -2.49 -8.08 37.81
N ILE A 20 -2.19 -7.01 38.56
CA ILE A 20 -1.79 -5.70 38.02
C ILE A 20 -0.30 -5.47 38.30
N ALA A 21 0.42 -4.87 37.36
CA ALA A 21 1.81 -4.48 37.57
C ALA A 21 1.90 -3.36 38.62
N ARG A 22 2.81 -3.48 39.59
CA ARG A 22 2.99 -2.46 40.66
C ARG A 22 3.27 -1.06 40.09
N SER A 23 3.94 -0.96 38.94
CA SER A 23 4.19 0.32 38.25
C SER A 23 2.91 1.02 37.81
N SER A 24 1.87 0.28 37.42
CA SER A 24 0.59 0.84 36.99
C SER A 24 -0.18 1.50 38.13
N TYR A 25 0.05 1.06 39.39
CA TYR A 25 -0.57 1.67 40.56
C TYR A 25 -0.04 3.09 40.84
N TYR A 26 1.26 3.32 40.63
CA TYR A 26 1.88 4.63 40.80
C TYR A 26 1.83 5.49 39.52
N TYR A 27 1.31 4.94 38.43
CA TYR A 27 1.26 5.65 37.16
C TYR A 27 0.08 6.61 37.16
N GLU A 28 0.37 7.90 37.27
CA GLU A 28 -0.62 8.94 36.97
C GLU A 28 -0.65 9.20 35.46
N PRO A 29 -1.82 9.06 34.81
CA PRO A 29 -1.94 9.41 33.40
C PRO A 29 -1.69 10.91 33.24
N LYS A 30 -0.54 11.27 32.65
CA LYS A 30 -0.33 12.66 32.21
C LYS A 30 -1.23 12.92 31.00
N GLY A 31 -2.03 13.98 31.11
CA GLY A 31 -2.79 14.51 29.99
C GLY A 31 -1.89 14.99 28.85
N GLU A 32 -2.52 15.42 27.76
CA GLU A 32 -1.79 16.01 26.64
C GLU A 32 -1.36 17.45 26.96
N THR A 33 -0.26 17.89 26.35
CA THR A 33 0.20 19.26 26.48
C THR A 33 -0.76 20.23 25.76
N GLU A 34 -0.84 21.48 26.20
CA GLU A 34 -1.63 22.54 25.54
C GLU A 34 -1.34 22.65 24.03
N GLN A 35 -0.07 22.50 23.64
CA GLN A 35 0.32 22.47 22.23
C GLN A 35 -0.29 21.28 21.46
N ASN A 36 -0.37 20.10 22.09
CA ASN A 36 -1.02 18.94 21.47
C ASN A 36 -2.53 19.12 21.40
N LEU A 37 -3.15 19.71 22.40
CA LEU A 37 -4.58 20.04 22.40
C LEU A 37 -4.93 21.01 21.26
N GLY A 38 -4.11 22.05 21.06
CA GLY A 38 -4.26 22.97 19.93
C GLY A 38 -4.14 22.26 18.57
N LEU A 39 -3.14 21.36 18.42
CA LEU A 39 -2.99 20.56 17.21
C LEU A 39 -4.16 19.59 17.00
N MET A 40 -4.67 18.98 18.07
CA MET A 40 -5.82 18.07 18.00
C MET A 40 -7.08 18.82 17.51
N ARG A 41 -7.29 20.05 17.97
CA ARG A 41 -8.39 20.89 17.47
C ARG A 41 -8.27 21.19 15.98
N GLN A 42 -7.10 21.60 15.51
CA GLN A 42 -6.86 21.84 14.07
C GLN A 42 -7.04 20.57 13.24
N ILE A 43 -6.57 19.42 13.75
CA ILE A 43 -6.76 18.13 13.09
C ILE A 43 -8.25 17.80 12.99
N ASP A 44 -9.04 18.03 14.04
CA ASP A 44 -10.47 17.74 14.08
C ASP A 44 -11.24 18.60 13.07
N GLU A 45 -11.01 19.91 13.10
CA GLU A 45 -11.58 20.89 12.17
C GLU A 45 -11.26 20.52 10.71
N GLN A 46 -9.99 20.22 10.41
CA GLN A 46 -9.60 19.81 9.06
C GLN A 46 -10.17 18.44 8.66
N PHE A 47 -10.30 17.50 9.59
CA PHE A 47 -10.83 16.17 9.31
C PHE A 47 -12.32 16.20 8.99
N LEU A 48 -13.08 17.14 9.58
CA LEU A 48 -14.49 17.39 9.22
C LEU A 48 -14.64 17.85 7.77
N GLU A 49 -13.75 18.71 7.30
CA GLU A 49 -13.76 19.16 5.90
C GLU A 49 -13.24 18.09 4.94
N THR A 50 -12.27 17.28 5.39
CA THR A 50 -11.57 16.31 4.55
C THR A 50 -11.48 14.91 5.19
N PRO A 51 -12.58 14.14 5.25
CA PRO A 51 -12.61 12.82 5.90
C PRO A 51 -11.68 11.76 5.28
N PHE A 52 -11.12 12.04 4.10
CA PHE A 52 -10.19 11.17 3.38
C PHE A 52 -8.71 11.50 3.63
N PHE A 53 -8.41 12.56 4.38
CA PHE A 53 -7.03 12.94 4.70
C PHE A 53 -6.39 11.93 5.66
N GLY A 54 -5.45 11.16 5.13
CA GLY A 54 -4.59 10.32 5.94
C GLY A 54 -3.47 11.11 6.63
N VAL A 55 -2.72 10.42 7.49
CA VAL A 55 -1.64 10.98 8.31
C VAL A 55 -0.67 11.86 7.50
N ARG A 56 -0.25 11.40 6.31
CA ARG A 56 0.67 12.16 5.45
C ARG A 56 0.09 13.48 4.95
N GLN A 57 -1.18 13.47 4.55
CA GLN A 57 -1.87 14.66 4.04
C GLN A 57 -2.12 15.64 5.18
N MET A 58 -2.60 15.15 6.32
CA MET A 58 -2.79 15.95 7.53
C MET A 58 -1.48 16.58 8.03
N THR A 59 -0.37 15.83 8.00
CA THR A 59 0.95 16.36 8.37
C THR A 59 1.39 17.48 7.43
N ARG A 60 1.12 17.36 6.12
CA ARG A 60 1.44 18.41 5.15
C ARG A 60 0.57 19.65 5.38
N HIS A 61 -0.72 19.46 5.60
CA HIS A 61 -1.65 20.54 5.88
C HIS A 61 -1.22 21.35 7.12
N LEU A 62 -1.02 20.67 8.26
CA LEU A 62 -0.56 21.33 9.49
C LEU A 62 0.77 22.10 9.30
N ARG A 63 1.69 21.59 8.46
CA ARG A 63 2.94 22.28 8.13
C ARG A 63 2.73 23.53 7.28
N ASN A 64 1.77 23.50 6.36
CA ASN A 64 1.41 24.65 5.56
C ASN A 64 0.79 25.76 6.42
N ASP A 65 0.08 25.39 7.50
CA ASP A 65 -0.48 26.34 8.48
C ASP A 65 0.55 26.84 9.50
N GLY A 66 1.84 26.53 9.29
CA GLY A 66 2.96 27.01 10.13
C GLY A 66 3.35 26.09 11.28
N ASN A 67 2.71 24.92 11.46
CA ASN A 67 3.07 24.00 12.53
C ASN A 67 4.26 23.10 12.14
N LEU A 68 5.35 23.16 12.91
CA LEU A 68 6.49 22.24 12.76
C LEU A 68 6.20 20.86 13.39
N VAL A 69 5.38 20.06 12.72
CA VAL A 69 4.99 18.71 13.19
C VAL A 69 5.63 17.58 12.37
N ASN A 70 5.94 16.48 13.06
CA ASN A 70 6.40 15.23 12.45
C ASN A 70 5.21 14.28 12.21
N GLU A 71 5.26 13.49 11.14
CA GLU A 71 4.27 12.46 10.81
C GLU A 71 4.01 11.51 11.98
N LYS A 72 5.05 11.16 12.77
CA LYS A 72 4.89 10.31 13.97
C LYS A 72 3.98 10.96 15.03
N ARG A 73 4.10 12.28 15.22
CA ARG A 73 3.29 13.05 16.19
C ARG A 73 1.84 13.12 15.70
N THR A 74 1.62 13.51 14.45
CA THR A 74 0.27 13.55 13.84
C THR A 74 -0.42 12.20 13.91
N ARG A 75 0.29 11.10 13.60
CA ARG A 75 -0.24 9.73 13.70
C ARG A 75 -0.70 9.39 15.12
N ARG A 76 0.08 9.76 16.13
CA ARG A 76 -0.26 9.51 17.54
C ARG A 76 -1.51 10.29 17.95
N LEU A 77 -1.59 11.57 17.60
CA LEU A 77 -2.74 12.42 17.92
C LEU A 77 -4.01 11.93 17.23
N MET A 78 -3.96 11.65 15.92
CA MET A 78 -5.11 11.08 15.20
C MET A 78 -5.60 9.76 15.82
N ARG A 79 -4.68 8.87 16.24
CA ARG A 79 -5.04 7.63 16.93
C ARG A 79 -5.69 7.87 18.28
N LEU A 80 -5.18 8.83 19.05
CA LEU A 80 -5.72 9.19 20.36
C LEU A 80 -7.13 9.78 20.23
N MET A 81 -7.40 10.52 19.16
CA MET A 81 -8.72 11.05 18.81
C MET A 81 -9.65 10.00 18.16
N GLY A 82 -9.15 8.81 17.80
CA GLY A 82 -9.93 7.80 17.08
C GLY A 82 -10.21 8.14 15.60
N LEU A 83 -9.50 9.11 15.02
CA LEU A 83 -9.71 9.54 13.64
C LEU A 83 -9.04 8.57 12.66
N MET A 84 -9.86 7.97 11.79
CA MET A 84 -9.41 7.09 10.73
C MET A 84 -9.94 7.58 9.37
N PRO A 85 -9.06 7.88 8.40
CA PRO A 85 -9.49 8.36 7.10
C PRO A 85 -10.38 7.34 6.39
N ILE A 86 -11.48 7.82 5.84
CA ILE A 86 -12.45 7.02 5.09
C ILE A 86 -12.13 7.22 3.61
N TYR A 87 -11.62 6.18 2.96
CA TYR A 87 -11.43 6.14 1.51
C TYR A 87 -11.92 4.81 0.96
N GLN A 88 -12.47 4.85 -0.25
CA GLN A 88 -12.84 3.62 -0.96
C GLN A 88 -11.56 2.88 -1.34
N LYS A 89 -11.39 1.67 -0.82
CA LYS A 89 -10.33 0.78 -1.30
C LYS A 89 -10.66 0.37 -2.74
N PRO A 90 -9.70 0.38 -3.67
CA PRO A 90 -9.93 -0.13 -5.02
C PRO A 90 -10.42 -1.57 -4.93
N ASN A 91 -11.62 -1.83 -5.44
CA ASN A 91 -12.21 -3.17 -5.40
C ASN A 91 -11.85 -3.95 -6.66
N THR A 92 -10.55 -4.01 -6.99
CA THR A 92 -10.05 -4.68 -8.21
C THR A 92 -10.25 -6.19 -8.18
N SER A 93 -10.57 -6.76 -7.01
CA SER A 93 -10.77 -8.20 -6.81
C SER A 93 -12.22 -8.65 -7.04
N ARG A 94 -13.20 -7.75 -7.08
CA ARG A 94 -14.59 -8.13 -7.39
C ARG A 94 -14.82 -8.01 -8.91
N PRO A 95 -15.06 -9.13 -9.60
CA PRO A 95 -15.42 -9.08 -11.01
C PRO A 95 -16.75 -8.32 -11.19
N ALA A 96 -16.84 -7.49 -12.23
CA ALA A 96 -18.09 -6.86 -12.60
C ALA A 96 -19.15 -7.92 -12.95
N LYS A 97 -20.40 -7.65 -12.57
CA LYS A 97 -21.53 -8.59 -12.74
C LYS A 97 -21.69 -8.92 -14.23
N GLY A 98 -21.61 -10.21 -14.59
CA GLY A 98 -21.76 -10.69 -15.98
C GLY A 98 -20.46 -11.01 -16.71
N HIS A 99 -19.28 -10.74 -16.13
CA HIS A 99 -18.01 -11.13 -16.77
C HIS A 99 -17.70 -12.62 -16.53
N LYS A 100 -17.42 -13.33 -17.63
CA LYS A 100 -16.94 -14.71 -17.59
C LYS A 100 -15.57 -14.77 -16.90
N THR A 101 -15.46 -15.56 -15.84
CA THR A 101 -14.16 -15.83 -15.20
C THR A 101 -13.40 -16.83 -16.05
N TYR A 102 -12.24 -16.45 -16.56
CA TYR A 102 -11.35 -17.36 -17.28
C TYR A 102 -10.41 -18.06 -16.29
N PRO A 103 -10.19 -19.38 -16.45
CA PRO A 103 -9.22 -20.08 -15.61
C PRO A 103 -7.82 -19.52 -15.88
N TYR A 104 -7.03 -19.34 -14.82
CA TYR A 104 -5.64 -18.96 -14.95
C TYR A 104 -4.82 -20.16 -15.45
N LEU A 105 -4.54 -20.19 -16.76
CA LEU A 105 -3.91 -21.33 -17.44
C LEU A 105 -2.47 -21.61 -17.00
N LEU A 106 -1.81 -20.65 -16.36
CA LEU A 106 -0.43 -20.80 -15.86
C LEU A 106 -0.40 -21.36 -14.43
N ARG A 107 -1.54 -21.72 -13.84
CA ARG A 107 -1.60 -22.25 -12.48
C ARG A 107 -0.85 -23.59 -12.40
N GLY A 108 0.12 -23.66 -11.50
CA GLY A 108 0.95 -24.87 -11.30
C GLY A 108 2.03 -25.09 -12.35
N LEU A 109 2.17 -24.19 -13.33
CA LEU A 109 3.25 -24.26 -14.31
C LEU A 109 4.54 -23.72 -13.70
N ARG A 110 5.54 -24.59 -13.56
CA ARG A 110 6.90 -24.18 -13.22
C ARG A 110 7.61 -23.70 -14.49
N VAL A 111 8.15 -22.48 -14.44
CA VAL A 111 8.86 -21.84 -15.56
C VAL A 111 10.35 -22.02 -15.35
N ASP A 112 10.94 -23.05 -15.96
CA ASP A 112 12.32 -23.49 -15.70
C ASP A 112 13.29 -23.20 -16.85
N ARG A 113 12.81 -22.62 -17.96
CA ARG A 113 13.65 -22.28 -19.11
C ARG A 113 13.24 -20.96 -19.77
N PRO A 114 14.18 -20.25 -20.42
CA PRO A 114 13.88 -19.10 -21.26
C PRO A 114 12.88 -19.45 -22.38
N ASN A 115 12.09 -18.47 -22.82
CA ASN A 115 11.11 -18.60 -23.90
C ASN A 115 9.98 -19.60 -23.66
N GLN A 116 9.66 -19.92 -22.40
CA GLN A 116 8.53 -20.78 -22.05
C GLN A 116 7.24 -19.97 -21.81
N VAL A 117 7.34 -18.82 -21.14
CA VAL A 117 6.21 -17.94 -20.85
C VAL A 117 6.65 -16.51 -21.05
N TRP A 118 5.86 -15.76 -21.83
CA TRP A 118 6.06 -14.33 -22.03
C TRP A 118 4.96 -13.55 -21.31
N CYS A 119 5.34 -12.39 -20.80
CA CYS A 119 4.41 -11.42 -20.23
C CYS A 119 4.43 -10.16 -21.10
N SER A 120 3.26 -9.61 -21.37
CA SER A 120 3.10 -8.32 -22.03
C SER A 120 2.42 -7.35 -21.07
N ASP A 121 2.99 -6.16 -20.90
CA ASP A 121 2.39 -5.09 -20.13
C ASP A 121 2.28 -3.80 -20.96
N ILE A 122 1.26 -3.01 -20.69
CA ILE A 122 1.04 -1.69 -21.31
C ILE A 122 1.16 -0.64 -20.22
N THR A 123 2.20 0.19 -20.32
CA THR A 123 2.47 1.28 -19.40
C THR A 123 2.11 2.62 -20.05
N TYR A 124 1.39 3.47 -19.32
CA TYR A 124 1.06 4.83 -19.73
C TYR A 124 2.21 5.77 -19.34
N LEU A 125 2.85 6.37 -20.33
CA LEU A 125 3.92 7.35 -20.13
C LEU A 125 3.34 8.77 -20.13
N PRO A 126 3.37 9.51 -19.00
CA PRO A 126 2.85 10.86 -18.94
C PRO A 126 3.72 11.83 -19.73
N MET A 127 3.09 12.65 -20.58
CA MET A 127 3.73 13.71 -21.36
C MET A 127 3.15 15.07 -20.98
N ARG A 128 3.84 16.16 -21.34
CA ARG A 128 3.35 17.55 -21.11
C ARG A 128 1.97 17.80 -21.73
N ARG A 129 1.64 17.11 -22.82
CA ARG A 129 0.33 17.13 -23.48
C ARG A 129 -0.09 15.69 -23.81
N GLY A 130 -0.85 15.08 -22.91
CA GLY A 130 -1.39 13.73 -23.09
C GLY A 130 -0.49 12.61 -22.56
N PHE A 131 -0.67 11.41 -23.12
CA PHE A 131 0.02 10.18 -22.70
C PHE A 131 0.46 9.37 -23.92
N LEU A 132 1.56 8.62 -23.76
CA LEU A 132 2.01 7.62 -24.73
C LEU A 132 1.82 6.22 -24.16
N TYR A 133 1.61 5.25 -25.05
CA TYR A 133 1.44 3.84 -24.71
C TYR A 133 2.76 3.12 -24.98
N LEU A 134 3.43 2.67 -23.92
CA LEU A 134 4.58 1.77 -24.02
C LEU A 134 4.07 0.34 -23.86
N ILE A 135 4.28 -0.49 -24.88
CA ILE A 135 4.04 -1.93 -24.80
C ILE A 135 5.39 -2.62 -24.69
N ALA A 136 5.57 -3.44 -23.68
CA ALA A 136 6.78 -4.25 -23.50
C ALA A 136 6.41 -5.73 -23.40
N ILE A 137 7.15 -6.57 -24.10
CA ILE A 137 7.07 -8.02 -24.01
C ILE A 137 8.35 -8.52 -23.35
N MET A 138 8.20 -9.25 -22.25
CA MET A 138 9.31 -9.78 -21.46
C MET A 138 9.21 -11.30 -21.32
N ASP A 139 10.38 -11.93 -21.26
CA ASP A 139 10.47 -13.34 -20.88
C ASP A 139 10.37 -13.49 -19.36
N TRP A 140 9.51 -14.39 -18.89
CA TRP A 140 9.24 -14.54 -17.47
C TRP A 140 10.44 -15.14 -16.72
N HIS A 141 11.16 -16.09 -17.35
CA HIS A 141 12.29 -16.77 -16.75
C HIS A 141 13.51 -15.85 -16.60
N THR A 142 13.95 -15.25 -17.71
CA THR A 142 15.16 -14.43 -17.75
C THR A 142 14.95 -12.98 -17.32
N ARG A 143 13.69 -12.53 -17.21
CA ARG A 143 13.29 -11.13 -16.97
C ARG A 143 13.78 -10.14 -18.03
N LYS A 144 14.28 -10.62 -19.16
CA LYS A 144 14.74 -9.77 -20.26
C LYS A 144 13.55 -9.25 -21.06
N VAL A 145 13.61 -7.98 -21.43
CA VAL A 145 12.69 -7.39 -22.41
C VAL A 145 13.09 -7.91 -23.79
N LEU A 146 12.18 -8.65 -24.42
CA LEU A 146 12.41 -9.24 -25.75
C LEU A 146 12.15 -8.21 -26.84
N SER A 147 11.14 -7.36 -26.66
CA SER A 147 10.81 -6.28 -27.57
C SER A 147 9.87 -5.29 -26.88
N TRP A 148 9.94 -4.04 -27.31
CA TRP A 148 9.09 -2.97 -26.84
C TRP A 148 8.77 -2.03 -28.00
N ARG A 149 7.64 -1.33 -27.91
CA ARG A 149 7.31 -0.25 -28.83
C ARG A 149 6.52 0.85 -28.10
N ILE A 150 6.62 2.09 -28.60
CA ILE A 150 5.81 3.23 -28.14
C ILE A 150 4.83 3.68 -29.23
N SER A 151 3.57 3.95 -28.86
CA SER A 151 2.53 4.49 -29.74
C SER A 151 1.75 5.61 -29.09
N ASN A 152 1.10 6.43 -29.92
CA ASN A 152 0.12 7.43 -29.51
C ASN A 152 -1.30 6.82 -29.38
N THR A 153 -1.52 5.61 -29.90
CA THR A 153 -2.83 4.93 -29.92
C THR A 153 -2.72 3.50 -29.35
N LEU A 154 -3.81 3.03 -28.74
CA LEU A 154 -3.95 1.66 -28.21
C LEU A 154 -4.57 0.71 -29.26
N GLU A 155 -4.14 0.80 -30.51
CA GLU A 155 -4.66 -0.04 -31.59
C GLU A 155 -3.98 -1.42 -31.61
N ALA A 156 -4.72 -2.46 -32.00
CA ALA A 156 -4.24 -3.84 -31.99
C ALA A 156 -3.07 -4.08 -32.97
N ASP A 157 -3.02 -3.31 -34.07
CA ASP A 157 -1.96 -3.38 -35.08
C ASP A 157 -0.58 -3.03 -34.51
N PHE A 158 -0.57 -2.29 -33.40
CA PHE A 158 0.63 -1.88 -32.71
C PHE A 158 1.22 -2.98 -31.80
N CYS A 159 0.47 -4.05 -31.52
CA CYS A 159 0.92 -5.12 -30.64
C CYS A 159 2.13 -5.86 -31.24
N PRO A 160 3.32 -5.79 -30.62
CA PRO A 160 4.53 -6.42 -31.17
C PRO A 160 4.47 -7.96 -31.15
N SER A 161 3.45 -8.55 -30.51
CA SER A 161 3.23 -10.00 -30.47
C SER A 161 3.16 -10.63 -31.86
N ARG A 162 2.57 -9.94 -32.85
CA ARG A 162 2.49 -10.43 -34.24
C ARG A 162 3.88 -10.57 -34.88
N GLN A 163 4.81 -9.67 -34.58
CA GLN A 163 6.18 -9.72 -35.12
C GLN A 163 7.08 -10.69 -34.35
N ILE A 164 6.95 -10.78 -33.03
CA ILE A 164 7.80 -11.67 -32.19
C ILE A 164 7.39 -13.15 -32.33
N CYS A 165 6.08 -13.45 -32.42
CA CYS A 165 5.59 -14.81 -32.62
C CYS A 165 6.03 -15.40 -33.98
N VAL A 166 6.29 -14.55 -34.97
CA VAL A 166 6.80 -14.95 -36.29
C VAL A 166 8.33 -15.04 -36.27
N ALA A 167 9.03 -14.08 -35.65
CA ALA A 167 10.49 -14.06 -35.64
C ALA A 167 11.15 -15.19 -34.80
N ASN A 168 10.46 -15.70 -33.77
CA ASN A 168 10.99 -16.77 -32.90
C ASN A 168 10.47 -18.17 -33.25
N ARG A 169 9.79 -18.36 -34.38
CA ARG A 169 9.39 -19.68 -34.88
C ARG A 169 10.38 -20.10 -36.00
N LEU A 170 11.42 -20.87 -35.60
CA LEU A 170 12.50 -21.55 -36.36
C LEU A 170 13.87 -20.80 -36.44
N PRO A 171 15.02 -21.50 -36.31
CA PRO A 171 15.28 -22.86 -36.81
C PRO A 171 15.37 -23.95 -35.73
N GLY A 172 14.66 -25.05 -35.98
CA GLY A 172 15.08 -26.34 -35.48
C GLY A 172 16.40 -26.72 -36.14
N ASN A 173 17.36 -27.14 -35.33
CA ASN A 173 18.64 -27.69 -35.76
C ASN A 173 18.43 -28.86 -36.75
N GLY A 174 18.57 -28.59 -38.04
CA GLY A 174 19.00 -29.58 -39.02
C GLY A 174 20.52 -29.77 -38.89
N ALA A 175 20.94 -30.68 -38.03
CA ALA A 175 22.32 -31.15 -37.98
C ALA A 175 22.34 -32.65 -37.65
N LYS A 176 22.26 -33.50 -38.68
CA LYS A 176 22.92 -34.82 -38.72
C LYS A 176 23.19 -35.22 -40.18
N ARG A 177 24.49 -35.24 -40.49
CA ARG A 177 25.22 -35.89 -41.61
C ARG A 177 25.00 -35.34 -43.01
#